data_AF-A0A7T8GUW7-F1
#
_entry.id   AF-A0A7T8GUW7-F1
#
_cell.length_a   1.000
_cell.length_b   1.000
_cell.length_c   1.000
_cell.angle_alpha   90.00
_cell.angle_beta   90.00
_cell.angle_gamma   90.00
#
_symmetry.space_group_name_H-M   'P 1'
#
loop_
_entity.id
_entity.type
_entity.pdbx_description
1 polymer ?
#
loop_
_entity_poly.entity_id
_entity_poly.type
_entity_poly.pdbx_seq_one_letter_code
_entity_poly.pdbx_strand_id
1 'polypeptide(L)'
;LSVALDTLSEDYDRSKGEQIALNVDGVNATLSEKDFPNGLMDKQILLSSRAIKDPSRYAIGLISQGKLHLTPLKDILVIRPDLSYLDKSDKTAKSREQDFEEAMEGEEEPKQVTVKFAKTDSETLKKNREKTYDYQKKKEFMEKWIPMTYNSGDSEEAKTEFSKLICDNEEGKVNQDVEGGKYLDNFKEQT
;
A
#
# COMPACT_ATOMS: atom_id res chain seq x y z
N LEU A 1 -3.57 2.36 4.50
CA LEU A 1 -4.71 2.75 5.38
C LEU A 1 -4.25 2.57 6.82
N SER A 2 -4.56 3.51 7.72
CA SER A 2 -4.29 3.37 9.16
C SER A 2 -5.61 3.17 9.88
N VAL A 3 -5.71 2.10 10.65
CA VAL A 3 -6.91 1.75 11.42
C VAL A 3 -6.57 1.86 12.90
N ALA A 4 -7.36 2.61 13.66
CA ALA A 4 -7.18 2.70 15.11
C ALA A 4 -7.62 1.41 15.79
N LEU A 5 -6.89 1.01 16.83
CA LEU A 5 -7.21 -0.11 17.71
C LEU A 5 -7.87 0.40 18.99
N ASP A 6 -8.85 -0.33 19.49
CA ASP A 6 -9.44 -0.05 20.79
C ASP A 6 -8.53 -0.57 21.90
N THR A 7 -7.76 0.36 22.49
CA THR A 7 -6.81 0.07 23.57
C THR A 7 -7.45 -0.11 24.94
N LEU A 8 -8.77 0.15 25.06
CA LEU A 8 -9.54 -0.02 26.29
C LEU A 8 -10.31 -1.35 26.33
N SER A 9 -10.37 -2.06 25.20
CA SER A 9 -11.02 -3.37 25.12
C SER A 9 -10.30 -4.41 25.96
N GLU A 10 -11.06 -5.36 26.51
CA GLU A 10 -10.54 -6.52 27.26
C GLU A 10 -9.62 -7.42 26.40
N ASP A 11 -9.81 -7.41 25.08
CA ASP A 11 -9.00 -8.19 24.14
C ASP A 11 -7.63 -7.57 23.84
N TYR A 12 -7.37 -6.34 24.31
CA TYR A 12 -6.12 -5.64 24.09
C TYR A 12 -5.16 -5.78 25.28
N ASP A 13 -4.06 -6.51 25.08
CA ASP A 13 -2.98 -6.60 26.07
C ASP A 13 -2.17 -5.30 26.08
N ARG A 14 -2.50 -4.44 27.05
CA ARG A 14 -1.83 -3.17 27.24
C ARG A 14 -0.33 -3.31 27.51
N SER A 15 0.09 -4.30 28.32
CA SER A 15 1.50 -4.48 28.64
C SER A 15 2.32 -4.80 27.39
N LYS A 16 1.77 -5.66 26.53
CA LYS A 16 2.40 -6.00 25.26
C LYS A 16 2.37 -4.83 24.28
N GLY A 17 1.28 -4.06 24.25
CA GLY A 17 1.17 -2.85 23.45
C GLY A 17 2.22 -1.79 23.80
N GLU A 18 2.51 -1.59 25.09
CA GLU A 18 3.55 -0.69 25.58
C GLU A 18 4.95 -1.16 25.17
N GLN A 19 5.23 -2.47 25.28
CA GLN A 19 6.51 -3.05 24.87
C GLN A 19 6.75 -2.88 23.37
N ILE A 20 5.74 -3.11 22.53
CA ILE A 20 5.86 -2.94 21.08
C ILE A 20 6.16 -1.48 20.76
N ALA A 21 5.39 -0.54 21.32
CA ALA A 21 5.61 0.89 21.06
C ALA A 21 7.02 1.33 21.48
N LEU A 22 7.49 0.90 22.65
CA LEU A 22 8.85 1.20 23.13
C LEU A 22 9.94 0.63 22.22
N ASN A 23 9.79 -0.61 21.76
CA ASN A 23 10.77 -1.26 20.89
C ASN A 23 10.85 -0.59 19.52
N VAL A 24 9.71 -0.12 18.99
CA VAL A 24 9.62 0.51 17.68
C VAL A 24 10.15 1.95 17.71
N ASP A 25 9.66 2.76 18.65
CA ASP A 25 9.98 4.19 18.70
C ASP A 25 11.25 4.52 19.47
N GLY A 26 11.69 3.62 20.36
CA GLY A 26 12.81 3.87 21.26
C GLY A 26 12.55 5.01 22.25
N VAL A 27 13.57 5.33 23.04
CA VAL A 27 13.47 6.30 24.15
C VAL A 27 13.71 7.74 23.67
N ASN A 28 14.48 7.91 22.59
CA ASN A 28 15.01 9.22 22.17
C ASN A 28 14.32 9.82 20.92
N ALA A 29 13.33 9.14 20.32
CA ALA A 29 12.66 9.65 19.12
C ALA A 29 11.78 10.87 19.41
N THR A 30 11.79 11.84 18.49
CA THR A 30 10.89 13.01 18.55
C THR A 30 9.46 12.62 18.20
N LEU A 31 8.46 13.39 18.65
CA LEU A 31 7.04 13.04 18.44
C LEU A 31 6.67 12.82 16.95
N SER A 32 7.33 13.51 16.03
CA SER A 32 7.09 13.38 14.59
C SER A 32 7.68 12.10 13.97
N GLU A 33 8.63 11.47 14.64
CA GLU A 33 9.31 10.25 14.18
C GLU A 33 8.71 8.98 14.80
N LYS A 34 7.86 9.16 15.82
CA LYS A 34 7.17 8.08 16.51
C LYS A 34 6.04 7.53 15.66
N ASP A 35 6.05 6.21 15.47
CA ASP A 35 4.94 5.47 14.91
C ASP A 35 3.79 5.38 15.93
N PHE A 36 4.11 5.33 17.23
CA PHE A 36 3.15 5.21 18.32
C PHE A 36 3.31 6.35 19.36
N PRO A 37 2.86 7.58 19.04
CA PRO A 37 3.07 8.75 19.90
C PRO A 37 2.50 8.60 21.32
N ASN A 38 1.44 7.81 21.50
CA ASN A 38 0.80 7.55 22.78
C ASN A 38 1.53 6.51 23.65
N GLY A 39 2.64 5.94 23.15
CA GLY A 39 3.39 4.89 23.86
C GLY A 39 2.67 3.53 23.89
N LEU A 40 1.62 3.37 23.09
CA LEU A 40 0.84 2.14 22.93
C LEU A 40 0.70 1.83 21.45
N MET A 41 0.65 0.55 21.10
CA MET A 41 0.27 0.10 19.76
C MET A 41 -1.23 0.38 19.49
N ASP A 42 -1.55 1.64 19.21
CA ASP A 42 -2.90 2.18 19.08
C ASP A 42 -3.44 2.16 17.65
N LYS A 43 -2.63 1.73 16.68
CA LYS A 43 -3.01 1.68 15.27
C LYS A 43 -2.39 0.48 14.56
N GLN A 44 -3.08 0.03 13.52
CA GLN A 44 -2.60 -0.96 12.58
C GLN A 44 -2.56 -0.36 11.17
N ILE A 45 -1.43 -0.54 10.50
CA ILE A 45 -1.27 -0.11 9.10
C ILE A 45 -1.68 -1.28 8.21
N LEU A 46 -2.47 -0.96 7.19
CA LEU A 46 -2.89 -1.89 6.15
C LEU A 46 -2.32 -1.42 4.80
N LEU A 47 -1.61 -2.33 4.13
CA LEU A 47 -1.01 -2.10 2.82
C LEU A 47 -1.81 -2.84 1.74
N SER A 48 -2.00 -2.19 0.60
CA SER A 48 -2.66 -2.78 -0.55
C SER A 48 -1.65 -3.33 -1.56
N SER A 49 -2.03 -4.39 -2.25
CA SER A 49 -1.36 -4.90 -3.44
C SER A 49 -2.38 -5.19 -4.52
N ARG A 50 -2.06 -4.89 -5.78
CA ARG A 50 -2.93 -5.19 -6.93
C ARG A 50 -3.15 -6.71 -7.04
N ALA A 51 -4.43 -7.12 -7.11
CA ALA A 51 -4.83 -8.52 -7.17
C ALA A 51 -4.65 -9.11 -8.57
N ILE A 52 -5.04 -8.33 -9.59
CA ILE A 52 -5.10 -8.76 -10.99
C ILE A 52 -4.50 -7.69 -11.90
N LYS A 53 -3.86 -8.10 -13.00
CA LYS A 53 -3.26 -7.16 -13.96
C LYS A 53 -4.29 -6.44 -14.81
N ASP A 54 -5.37 -7.14 -15.18
CA ASP A 54 -6.41 -6.64 -16.08
C ASP A 54 -7.80 -6.82 -15.42
N PRO A 55 -8.40 -5.73 -14.89
CA PRO A 55 -9.72 -5.75 -14.27
C PRO A 55 -10.86 -5.56 -15.28
N SER A 56 -10.59 -5.42 -16.59
CA SER A 56 -11.59 -5.11 -17.61
C SER A 56 -12.76 -6.11 -17.69
N ARG A 57 -12.52 -7.36 -17.28
CA ARG A 57 -13.53 -8.43 -17.26
C ARG A 57 -14.43 -8.44 -16.03
N TYR A 58 -14.20 -7.54 -15.07
CA TYR A 58 -14.96 -7.47 -13.83
C TYR A 58 -15.78 -6.19 -13.73
N ALA A 59 -17.02 -6.33 -13.29
CA ALA A 59 -17.94 -5.23 -13.05
C ALA A 59 -18.74 -5.48 -11.75
N ILE A 60 -19.18 -4.40 -11.12
CA ILE A 60 -20.15 -4.47 -10.02
C ILE A 60 -21.55 -4.38 -10.63
N GLY A 61 -22.42 -5.31 -10.23
CA GLY A 61 -23.83 -5.30 -10.58
C GLY A 61 -24.70 -4.85 -9.41
N LEU A 62 -25.53 -3.83 -9.62
CA LEU A 62 -26.53 -3.37 -8.67
C LEU A 62 -27.93 -3.69 -9.21
N ILE A 63 -28.74 -4.38 -8.42
CA ILE A 63 -30.14 -4.64 -8.75
C ILE A 63 -31.01 -3.61 -8.04
N SER A 64 -31.71 -2.78 -8.82
CA SER A 64 -32.62 -1.76 -8.30
C SER A 64 -33.87 -1.67 -9.18
N GLN A 65 -35.05 -1.63 -8.57
CA GLN A 65 -36.33 -1.50 -9.28
C GLN A 65 -36.54 -2.54 -10.41
N GLY A 66 -36.02 -3.74 -10.25
CA GLY A 66 -36.09 -4.81 -11.26
C GLY A 66 -35.13 -4.67 -12.44
N LYS A 67 -34.20 -3.70 -12.41
CA LYS A 67 -33.16 -3.49 -13.42
C LYS A 67 -31.78 -3.84 -12.86
N LEU A 68 -30.88 -4.27 -13.74
CA LEU A 68 -29.47 -4.52 -13.42
C LEU A 68 -28.62 -3.37 -13.96
N HIS A 69 -27.94 -2.67 -13.07
CA HIS A 69 -26.96 -1.64 -13.41
C HIS A 69 -25.55 -2.24 -13.31
N LEU A 70 -24.73 -2.09 -14.35
CA LEU A 70 -23.35 -2.60 -14.37
C LEU A 70 -22.36 -1.44 -14.37
N THR A 71 -21.41 -1.45 -13.43
CA THR A 71 -20.31 -0.48 -13.38
C THR A 71 -18.98 -1.20 -13.50
N PRO A 72 -18.12 -0.88 -14.50
CA PRO A 72 -16.84 -1.53 -14.67
C PRO A 72 -15.88 -1.19 -13.53
N LEU A 73 -15.07 -2.16 -13.10
CA LEU A 73 -14.06 -1.96 -12.06
C LEU A 73 -12.77 -1.39 -12.64
N LYS A 74 -12.26 -0.32 -12.01
CA LYS A 74 -10.97 0.28 -12.39
C LYS A 74 -9.78 -0.58 -11.95
N ASP A 75 -9.85 -1.16 -10.76
CA ASP A 75 -8.80 -1.99 -10.18
C ASP A 75 -9.38 -2.86 -9.05
N ILE A 76 -8.67 -3.95 -8.71
CA ILE A 76 -9.00 -4.81 -7.57
C ILE A 76 -7.77 -4.92 -6.69
N LEU A 77 -7.92 -4.52 -5.42
CA LEU A 77 -6.83 -4.45 -4.46
C LEU A 77 -7.05 -5.48 -3.35
N VAL A 78 -5.99 -6.19 -2.98
CA VAL A 78 -5.94 -7.01 -1.76
C VAL A 78 -5.25 -6.19 -0.68
N ILE A 79 -5.92 -6.03 0.46
CA ILE A 79 -5.41 -5.31 1.62
C ILE A 79 -4.89 -6.32 2.64
N ARG A 80 -3.68 -6.13 3.15
CA ARG A 80 -3.05 -6.98 4.16
C ARG A 80 -2.50 -6.14 5.33
N PRO A 81 -2.50 -6.69 6.55
CA PRO A 81 -1.73 -6.13 7.67
C PRO A 81 -0.29 -5.88 7.27
N ASP A 82 0.18 -4.66 7.50
CA ASP A 82 1.58 -4.32 7.39
C ASP A 82 2.25 -4.49 8.76
N LEU A 83 3.39 -5.18 8.76
CA LEU A 83 4.17 -5.48 9.96
C LEU A 83 5.55 -4.80 9.92
N SER A 84 5.73 -3.78 9.07
CA SER A 84 6.99 -3.05 8.91
C SER A 84 7.51 -2.40 10.19
N TYR A 85 6.65 -2.18 11.19
CA TYR A 85 7.06 -1.74 12.52
C TYR A 85 7.98 -2.76 13.21
N LEU A 86 7.86 -4.06 12.91
CA LEU A 86 8.79 -5.09 13.43
C LEU A 86 10.19 -4.92 12.85
N ASP A 87 10.28 -4.62 11.54
CA ASP A 87 11.56 -4.30 10.90
C ASP A 87 12.18 -3.02 11.49
N LYS A 88 11.34 -2.05 11.89
CA LYS A 88 11.80 -0.86 12.59
C LYS A 88 12.32 -1.21 13.98
N SER A 89 11.59 -2.01 14.77
CA SER A 89 12.06 -2.42 16.10
C SER A 89 13.40 -3.16 16.06
N ASP A 90 13.63 -4.00 15.06
CA ASP A 90 14.91 -4.70 14.89
C ASP A 90 16.06 -3.72 14.60
N LYS A 91 15.78 -2.65 13.85
CA LYS A 91 16.78 -1.60 13.58
C LYS A 91 17.05 -0.77 14.83
N THR A 92 16.01 -0.41 15.58
CA THR A 92 16.13 0.36 16.83
C THR A 92 16.90 -0.44 17.89
N ALA A 93 16.72 -1.76 17.94
CA ALA A 93 17.48 -2.64 18.83
C ALA A 93 18.96 -2.68 18.45
N LYS A 94 19.27 -2.87 17.15
CA LYS A 94 20.66 -2.87 16.65
C LYS A 94 21.36 -1.53 16.85
N SER A 95 20.68 -0.41 16.60
CA SER A 95 21.28 0.90 16.83
C SER A 95 21.58 1.11 18.31
N ARG A 96 20.70 0.65 19.20
CA ARG A 96 20.95 0.69 20.64
C ARG A 96 22.17 -0.14 21.01
N GLU A 97 22.30 -1.37 20.52
CA GLU A 97 23.50 -2.19 20.79
C GLU A 97 24.79 -1.48 20.32
N GLN A 98 24.77 -0.88 19.13
CA GLN A 98 25.89 -0.09 18.61
C GLN A 98 26.20 1.14 19.47
N ASP A 99 25.20 1.92 19.88
CA ASP A 99 25.40 3.09 20.76
C ASP A 99 26.03 2.68 22.11
N PHE A 100 25.65 1.50 22.63
CA PHE A 100 26.23 0.96 23.85
C PHE A 100 27.68 0.46 23.66
N GLU A 101 27.99 -0.14 22.52
CA GLU A 101 29.37 -0.56 22.17
C GLU A 101 30.27 0.66 21.89
N GLU A 102 29.81 1.66 21.12
CA GLU A 102 30.56 2.90 20.86
C GLU A 102 30.79 3.73 22.14
N ALA A 103 29.85 3.70 23.09
CA ALA A 103 30.05 4.31 24.41
C ALA A 103 31.07 3.55 25.29
N MET A 104 31.36 2.27 25.01
CA MET A 104 32.39 1.48 25.69
C MET A 104 33.75 1.49 24.97
N GLU A 105 33.76 1.47 23.64
CA GLU A 105 34.97 1.42 22.79
C GLU A 105 35.33 2.80 22.22
N GLY A 106 35.58 3.77 23.09
CA GLY A 106 35.99 5.11 22.65
C GLY A 106 37.27 5.08 21.79
N GLU A 107 37.13 5.12 20.47
CA GLU A 107 38.01 5.76 19.46
C GLU A 107 37.52 5.43 18.03
N GLU A 108 37.18 6.46 17.24
CA GLU A 108 36.81 6.32 15.82
C GLU A 108 38.04 6.01 14.95
N GLU A 109 38.05 4.85 14.28
CA GLU A 109 39.02 4.59 13.20
C GLU A 109 38.67 5.38 11.91
N PRO A 110 39.67 5.99 11.24
CA PRO A 110 39.43 6.85 10.08
C PRO A 110 38.98 6.07 8.83
N LYS A 111 37.77 6.37 8.34
CA LYS A 111 37.21 5.81 7.08
C LYS A 111 37.96 6.30 5.84
N GLN A 112 38.61 5.38 5.13
CA GLN A 112 39.32 5.64 3.87
C GLN A 112 38.33 5.89 2.72
N VAL A 113 38.41 7.07 2.10
CA VAL A 113 37.55 7.46 0.96
C VAL A 113 38.18 6.98 -0.35
N THR A 114 37.62 5.93 -0.96
CA THR A 114 38.00 5.50 -2.32
C THR A 114 37.07 6.08 -3.38
N VAL A 115 37.61 6.85 -4.32
CA VAL A 115 36.86 7.47 -5.43
C VAL A 115 36.61 6.43 -6.53
N LYS A 116 35.35 6.08 -6.80
CA LYS A 116 34.97 5.18 -7.90
C LYS A 116 34.57 6.00 -9.13
N PHE A 117 35.35 5.90 -10.21
CA PHE A 117 35.03 6.52 -11.50
C PHE A 117 33.85 5.80 -12.17
N ALA A 118 32.84 6.56 -12.59
CA ALA A 118 31.67 6.03 -13.28
C ALA A 118 32.06 5.55 -14.69
N LYS A 119 31.87 4.25 -14.98
CA LYS A 119 31.96 3.72 -16.35
C LYS A 119 30.73 4.17 -17.15
N THR A 120 30.92 4.45 -18.43
CA THR A 120 29.82 4.74 -19.36
C THR A 120 28.94 3.50 -19.53
N ASP A 121 27.73 3.56 -18.96
CA ASP A 121 26.78 2.45 -19.04
C ASP A 121 26.20 2.29 -20.45
N SER A 122 26.39 1.11 -21.03
CA SER A 122 25.73 0.67 -22.27
C SER A 122 24.20 0.67 -22.12
N GLU A 123 23.46 0.91 -23.21
CA GLU A 123 21.99 0.93 -23.22
C GLU A 123 21.34 -0.36 -22.73
N THR A 124 22.00 -1.50 -22.92
CA THR A 124 21.55 -2.81 -22.42
C THR A 124 21.61 -2.88 -20.89
N LEU A 125 22.64 -2.29 -20.27
CA LEU A 125 22.79 -2.23 -18.82
C LEU A 125 21.74 -1.32 -18.18
N LYS A 126 21.38 -0.22 -18.84
CA LYS A 126 20.29 0.66 -18.38
C LYS A 126 18.95 -0.06 -18.36
N LYS A 127 18.59 -0.74 -19.45
CA LYS A 127 17.36 -1.55 -19.54
C LYS A 127 17.31 -2.67 -18.51
N ASN A 128 18.46 -3.29 -18.20
CA ASN A 128 18.51 -4.31 -17.15
C ASN A 128 18.35 -3.72 -15.75
N ARG A 129 18.94 -2.55 -15.47
CA ARG A 129 18.73 -1.85 -14.20
C ARG A 129 17.28 -1.44 -13.97
N GLU A 130 16.57 -1.04 -15.03
CA GLU A 130 15.14 -0.70 -14.94
C GLU A 130 14.26 -1.87 -14.49
N LYS A 131 14.71 -3.11 -14.75
CA LYS A 131 14.03 -4.34 -14.32
C LYS A 131 14.40 -4.76 -12.90
N THR A 132 15.41 -4.13 -12.29
CA THR A 132 15.84 -4.46 -10.93
C THR A 132 14.83 -3.94 -9.91
N TYR A 133 14.66 -4.71 -8.83
CA TYR A 133 13.80 -4.36 -7.70
C TYR A 133 14.13 -2.98 -7.12
N ASP A 134 15.41 -2.67 -6.91
CA ASP A 134 15.84 -1.38 -6.35
C ASP A 134 15.39 -0.19 -7.20
N TYR A 135 15.41 -0.34 -8.52
CA TYR A 135 14.95 0.70 -9.43
C TYR A 135 13.44 0.90 -9.33
N GLN A 136 12.67 -0.20 -9.32
CA GLN A 136 11.21 -0.16 -9.20
C GLN A 136 10.79 0.43 -7.85
N LYS A 137 11.41 -0.02 -6.74
CA LYS A 137 11.18 0.51 -5.40
C LYS A 137 11.49 2.00 -5.31
N LYS A 138 12.61 2.44 -5.91
CA LYS A 138 12.96 3.87 -5.97
C LYS A 138 11.94 4.66 -6.78
N LYS A 139 11.46 4.12 -7.89
CA LYS A 139 10.42 4.74 -8.72
C LYS A 139 9.08 4.87 -7.97
N GLU A 140 8.67 3.82 -7.25
CA GLU A 140 7.49 3.85 -6.39
C GLU A 140 7.62 4.92 -5.29
N PHE A 141 8.80 5.03 -4.66
CA PHE A 141 9.06 6.05 -3.64
C PHE A 141 9.07 7.49 -4.20
N MET A 142 9.32 7.67 -5.51
CA MET A 142 9.24 8.98 -6.15
C MET A 142 7.79 9.45 -6.36
N GLU A 143 6.81 8.56 -6.31
CA GLU A 143 5.41 8.92 -6.41
C GLU A 143 4.95 9.65 -5.14
N LYS A 144 4.37 10.84 -5.31
CA LYS A 144 3.95 11.66 -4.17
C LYS A 144 2.74 11.04 -3.49
N TRP A 145 2.80 10.95 -2.17
CA TRP A 145 1.67 10.55 -1.35
C TRP A 145 0.52 11.56 -1.44
N ILE A 146 -0.69 11.06 -1.71
CA ILE A 146 -1.92 11.86 -1.75
C ILE A 146 -2.76 11.48 -0.53
N PRO A 147 -2.91 12.36 0.47
CA PRO A 147 -3.77 12.08 1.61
C PRO A 147 -5.24 12.08 1.17
N MET A 148 -6.00 11.09 1.61
CA MET A 148 -7.43 10.98 1.36
C MET A 148 -8.20 10.92 2.67
N THR A 149 -9.37 11.55 2.69
CA THR A 149 -10.30 11.50 3.82
C THR A 149 -11.20 10.28 3.71
N TYR A 150 -11.34 9.54 4.80
CA TYR A 150 -12.28 8.41 4.87
C TYR A 150 -13.67 8.91 5.22
N ASN A 151 -14.64 8.60 4.36
CA ASN A 151 -16.06 8.82 4.62
C ASN A 151 -16.70 7.48 4.96
N SER A 152 -17.39 7.41 6.11
CA SER A 152 -18.13 6.22 6.52
C SER A 152 -19.24 5.90 5.52
N GLY A 153 -19.61 4.62 5.39
CA GLY A 153 -20.70 4.20 4.51
C GLY A 153 -22.05 4.85 4.83
N ASP A 154 -22.25 5.29 6.07
CA ASP A 154 -23.47 5.97 6.50
C ASP A 154 -23.50 7.47 6.17
N SER A 155 -22.36 8.03 5.74
CA SER A 155 -22.25 9.46 5.44
C SER A 155 -23.07 9.86 4.21
N GLU A 156 -23.50 11.11 4.18
CA GLU A 156 -24.25 11.67 3.04
C GLU A 156 -23.41 11.64 1.75
N GLU A 157 -22.10 11.90 1.86
CA GLU A 157 -21.15 11.84 0.76
C GLU A 157 -21.05 10.42 0.19
N ALA A 158 -21.00 9.39 1.06
CA ALA A 158 -20.97 8.00 0.59
C ALA A 158 -22.26 7.62 -0.14
N LYS A 159 -23.42 8.05 0.37
CA LYS A 159 -24.74 7.79 -0.25
C LYS A 159 -24.89 8.51 -1.59
N THR A 160 -24.44 9.76 -1.68
CA THR A 160 -24.46 10.53 -2.93
C THR A 160 -23.52 9.91 -3.98
N GLU A 161 -22.31 9.49 -3.60
CA GLU A 161 -21.45 8.74 -4.52
C GLU A 161 -22.07 7.40 -4.94
N PHE A 162 -22.71 6.67 -4.01
CA PHE A 162 -23.38 5.42 -4.31
C PHE A 162 -24.53 5.57 -5.30
N SER A 163 -25.30 6.67 -5.23
CA SER A 163 -26.37 6.93 -6.21
C SER A 163 -25.87 7.02 -7.66
N LYS A 164 -24.59 7.37 -7.89
CA LYS A 164 -23.98 7.43 -9.23
C LYS A 164 -23.80 6.05 -9.86
N LEU A 165 -23.94 4.97 -9.10
CA LEU A 165 -23.93 3.60 -9.64
C LEU A 165 -25.24 3.24 -10.36
N ILE A 166 -26.30 4.03 -10.15
CA ILE A 166 -27.57 3.86 -10.85
C ILE A 166 -27.52 4.66 -12.14
N CYS A 167 -27.77 4.00 -13.27
CA CYS A 167 -27.92 4.66 -14.57
C CYS A 167 -29.39 5.02 -14.80
N ASP A 168 -29.66 6.29 -15.10
CA ASP A 168 -31.01 6.78 -15.42
C ASP A 168 -31.45 6.39 -16.83
N ASN A 169 -30.50 6.21 -17.75
CA ASN A 169 -30.75 5.86 -19.14
C ASN A 169 -30.66 4.36 -19.35
N GLU A 170 -31.72 3.78 -19.93
CA GLU A 170 -31.67 2.44 -20.49
C GLU A 170 -31.02 2.53 -21.88
N GLU A 171 -29.77 2.08 -22.00
CA GLU A 171 -29.19 1.84 -23.32
C GLU A 171 -29.91 0.64 -23.95
N GLY A 172 -30.92 0.92 -24.78
CA GLY A 172 -31.78 -0.09 -25.40
C GLY A 172 -31.10 -1.00 -26.44
N LYS A 173 -29.81 -0.82 -26.70
CA LYS A 173 -29.01 -1.69 -27.59
C LYS A 173 -27.58 -1.80 -27.08
N VAL A 174 -27.18 -3.01 -26.71
CA VAL A 174 -25.76 -3.35 -26.62
C VAL A 174 -25.21 -3.31 -28.05
N ASN A 175 -24.21 -2.47 -28.33
CA ASN A 175 -23.49 -2.50 -29.60
C ASN A 175 -22.74 -3.83 -29.73
N GLN A 176 -23.42 -4.87 -30.20
CA GLN A 176 -22.82 -6.11 -30.65
C GLN A 176 -22.59 -5.99 -32.15
N ASP A 177 -21.51 -5.30 -32.54
CA ASP A 177 -21.11 -5.14 -33.95
C ASP A 177 -20.55 -6.44 -34.57
N VAL A 178 -20.82 -7.60 -33.95
CA VAL A 178 -20.21 -8.88 -34.31
C VAL A 178 -21.31 -9.91 -34.59
N GLU A 179 -21.37 -10.39 -35.83
CA GLU A 179 -22.20 -11.55 -36.20
C GLU A 179 -21.82 -12.77 -35.34
N GLY A 180 -22.81 -13.56 -34.92
CA GLY A 180 -22.61 -14.67 -33.97
C GLY A 180 -21.50 -15.68 -34.35
N GLY A 181 -21.22 -15.86 -35.65
CA GLY A 181 -20.10 -16.68 -36.12
C GLY A 181 -18.71 -16.07 -35.85
N LYS A 182 -18.57 -14.74 -35.99
CA LYS A 182 -17.31 -14.00 -35.82
C LYS A 182 -16.94 -13.77 -34.35
N TYR A 183 -17.92 -13.83 -33.44
CA TYR A 183 -17.66 -13.69 -32.00
C TYR A 183 -16.73 -14.79 -31.47
N LEU A 184 -16.94 -16.03 -31.91
CA LEU A 184 -16.12 -17.17 -31.51
C LEU A 184 -14.69 -17.09 -32.05
N ASP A 185 -14.52 -16.55 -33.26
CA ASP A 185 -13.20 -16.37 -33.87
C ASP A 185 -12.41 -15.28 -33.15
N ASN A 186 -13.04 -14.13 -32.87
CA ASN A 186 -12.42 -13.05 -32.09
C ASN A 186 -12.03 -13.49 -30.66
N PHE A 187 -12.80 -14.39 -30.05
CA PHE A 187 -12.49 -14.89 -28.70
C PHE A 187 -11.27 -15.83 -28.69
N LYS A 188 -11.08 -16.63 -29.76
CA LYS A 188 -9.92 -17.53 -29.89
C LYS A 188 -8.61 -16.76 -30.08
N GLU A 189 -8.64 -15.61 -30.75
CA GLU A 189 -7.44 -14.77 -30.96
C GLU A 189 -6.97 -14.06 -29.69
N GLN A 190 -7.83 -13.93 -28.67
CA GLN A 190 -7.50 -13.27 -27.40
C GLN A 190 -6.98 -14.24 -26.31
N THR A 191 -6.96 -15.55 -26.57
CA THR A 191 -6.45 -16.58 -25.65
C THR A 191 -5.00 -16.94 -25.97
#